data_AF-A0A518IN98-F1
#
_entry.id   AF-A0A518IN98-F1
#
_cell.length_a   1.000
_cell.length_b   1.000
_cell.length_c   1.000
_cell.angle_alpha   90.00
_cell.angle_beta   90.00
_cell.angle_gamma   90.00
#
_symmetry.space_group_name_H-M   'P 1'
#
loop_
_entity.id
_entity.type
_entity.pdbx_description
1 polymer ?
#
loop_
_entity_poly.entity_id
_entity_poly.type
_entity_poly.pdbx_seq_one_letter_code
_entity_poly.pdbx_strand_id
1 'polypeptide(L)'
;MIGLTDTKKLLSLVLAIAGVAVVWLVILPAYARQPAMTKHLQWLDDQGIDPSAMYYTELEVMEQILQRQRAEQLLDKASDEQR
;
A
#
# COMPACT_ATOMS: atom_id res chain seq x y z
N MET A 1 -12.49 -48.04 3.84
CA MET A 1 -13.25 -47.61 2.63
C MET A 1 -13.40 -46.10 2.70
N ILE A 2 -12.65 -45.36 1.87
CA ILE A 2 -12.83 -43.91 1.73
C ILE A 2 -14.18 -43.71 1.05
N GLY A 3 -15.12 -43.04 1.73
CA GLY A 3 -16.46 -42.83 1.20
C GLY A 3 -16.41 -41.92 -0.01
N LEU A 4 -17.25 -42.20 -1.01
CA LEU A 4 -17.37 -41.36 -2.22
C LEU A 4 -17.65 -39.88 -1.89
N THR A 5 -18.25 -39.62 -0.72
CA THR A 5 -18.52 -38.30 -0.16
C THR A 5 -17.25 -37.57 0.29
N ASP A 6 -16.25 -38.29 0.78
CA ASP A 6 -14.99 -37.72 1.28
C ASP A 6 -14.13 -37.22 0.12
N THR A 7 -14.11 -37.96 -1.00
CA THR A 7 -13.42 -37.55 -2.23
C THR A 7 -14.01 -36.25 -2.80
N LYS A 8 -15.34 -36.10 -2.78
CA LYS A 8 -16.00 -34.86 -3.23
C LYS A 8 -15.67 -33.67 -2.33
N LYS A 9 -15.64 -33.86 -1.01
CA LYS A 9 -15.28 -32.81 -0.05
C LYS A 9 -13.81 -32.38 -0.20
N LEU A 10 -12.90 -33.34 -0.36
CA LEU A 10 -11.49 -33.05 -0.62
C LEU A 10 -11.31 -32.29 -1.93
N LEU A 11 -12.03 -32.68 -2.99
CA LEU A 11 -11.99 -31.96 -4.27
C LEU A 11 -12.49 -30.52 -4.12
N SER A 12 -13.60 -30.29 -3.41
CA SER A 12 -14.10 -28.94 -3.14
C SER A 12 -13.12 -28.12 -2.30
N LEU A 13 -12.45 -28.72 -1.31
CA LEU A 13 -11.44 -28.04 -0.50
C LEU A 13 -10.23 -27.63 -1.34
N VAL A 14 -9.71 -28.55 -2.17
CA VAL A 14 -8.61 -28.26 -3.09
C VAL A 14 -9.00 -27.15 -4.05
N LEU A 15 -10.22 -27.17 -4.58
CA LEU A 15 -10.71 -26.12 -5.48
C LEU A 15 -10.80 -24.76 -4.79
N ALA A 16 -11.29 -24.72 -3.55
CA ALA A 16 -11.36 -23.49 -2.76
C ALA A 16 -9.97 -22.93 -2.45
N ILE A 17 -9.03 -23.78 -2.03
CA ILE A 17 -7.64 -23.40 -1.77
C ILE A 17 -6.98 -22.90 -3.06
N ALA A 18 -7.16 -23.61 -4.18
CA ALA A 18 -6.64 -23.20 -5.47
C ALA A 18 -7.22 -21.84 -5.89
N GLY A 19 -8.52 -21.63 -5.68
CA GLY A 19 -9.18 -20.34 -5.93
C GLY A 19 -8.54 -19.22 -5.12
N VAL A 20 -8.42 -19.38 -3.80
CA VAL A 20 -7.77 -18.39 -2.93
C VAL A 20 -6.31 -18.15 -3.34
N ALA A 21 -5.56 -19.20 -3.64
CA ALA A 21 -4.18 -19.10 -4.09
C ALA A 21 -4.06 -18.32 -5.40
N VAL A 22 -4.97 -18.53 -6.36
CA VAL A 22 -5.01 -17.76 -7.62
C VAL A 22 -5.32 -16.30 -7.37
N VAL A 23 -6.31 -15.99 -6.53
CA VAL A 23 -6.61 -14.59 -6.18
C VAL A 23 -5.38 -13.93 -5.53
N TRP A 24 -4.74 -14.62 -4.61
CA TRP A 24 -3.61 -14.10 -3.84
C TRP A 24 -2.34 -13.94 -4.67
N LEU A 25 -1.97 -14.93 -5.47
CA LEU A 25 -0.69 -14.98 -6.18
C LEU A 25 -0.74 -14.42 -7.60
N VAL A 26 -1.93 -14.26 -8.19
CA VAL A 26 -2.08 -13.79 -9.57
C VAL A 26 -2.86 -12.47 -9.60
N ILE A 27 -4.09 -12.47 -9.11
CA ILE A 27 -4.98 -11.31 -9.27
C ILE A 27 -4.45 -10.11 -8.49
N LEU A 28 -4.13 -10.31 -7.22
CA LEU A 28 -3.67 -9.24 -6.33
C LEU A 28 -2.34 -8.61 -6.81
N PRO A 29 -1.27 -9.36 -7.12
CA PRO A 29 -0.04 -8.78 -7.66
C PRO A 29 -0.22 -8.19 -9.06
N ALA A 30 -1.09 -8.74 -9.91
CA ALA A 30 -1.39 -8.12 -11.20
C ALA A 30 -2.03 -6.75 -11.04
N TYR A 31 -2.95 -6.60 -10.08
CA TYR A 31 -3.55 -5.31 -9.75
C TYR A 31 -2.54 -4.35 -9.09
N ALA A 32 -1.67 -4.88 -8.21
CA ALA A 32 -0.65 -4.10 -7.52
C ALA A 32 0.47 -3.59 -8.45
N ARG A 33 0.65 -4.18 -9.64
CA ARG A 33 1.58 -3.69 -10.69
C ARG A 33 1.09 -2.42 -11.39
N GLN A 34 0.49 -1.50 -10.62
CA GLN A 34 0.04 -0.22 -11.14
C GLN A 34 1.28 0.63 -11.50
N PRO A 35 1.43 1.06 -12.76
CA PRO A 35 2.63 1.78 -13.21
C PRO A 35 2.82 3.13 -12.50
N ALA A 36 1.73 3.69 -11.95
CA ALA A 36 1.79 4.88 -11.11
C ALA A 36 2.57 4.65 -9.81
N MET A 37 2.39 3.49 -9.15
CA MET A 37 3.10 3.15 -7.92
C MET A 37 4.60 2.98 -8.20
N THR A 38 4.96 2.29 -9.28
CA THR A 38 6.37 2.10 -9.67
C THR A 38 7.07 3.42 -9.95
N LYS A 39 6.42 4.35 -10.67
CA LYS A 39 6.96 5.70 -10.90
C LYS A 39 7.17 6.47 -9.60
N HIS A 40 6.25 6.34 -8.65
CA HIS A 40 6.36 7.01 -7.36
C HIS A 40 7.50 6.43 -6.52
N LEU A 41 7.65 5.10 -6.47
CA LEU A 41 8.77 4.45 -5.82
C LEU A 41 10.11 4.85 -6.43
N GLN A 42 10.18 4.99 -7.76
CA GLN A 42 11.39 5.43 -8.44
C GLN A 42 11.73 6.89 -8.11
N TRP A 43 10.71 7.77 -8.04
CA TRP A 43 10.91 9.13 -7.56
C TRP A 43 11.41 9.19 -6.11
N LEU A 44 10.90 8.32 -5.23
CA LEU A 44 11.37 8.23 -3.84
C LEU A 44 12.83 7.75 -3.76
N ASP A 45 13.19 6.74 -4.56
CA ASP A 45 14.56 6.22 -4.67
C ASP A 45 15.53 7.29 -5.18
N ASP A 46 15.14 8.05 -6.21
CA ASP A 46 15.92 9.18 -6.75
C ASP A 46 16.16 10.29 -5.70
N GLN A 47 15.27 10.42 -4.71
CA GLN A 47 15.41 11.35 -3.57
C GLN A 47 16.14 10.72 -2.36
N GLY A 48 16.52 9.44 -2.43
CA GLY A 48 17.13 8.70 -1.32
C GLY A 48 16.16 8.40 -0.17
N ILE A 49 14.86 8.40 -0.44
CA ILE A 49 13.80 8.14 0.55
C ILE A 49 13.39 6.67 0.46
N ASP A 50 13.55 5.93 1.56
CA ASP A 50 13.05 4.56 1.67
C ASP A 50 11.64 4.53 2.30
N PRO A 51 10.57 4.34 1.51
CA PRO A 51 9.20 4.27 2.03
C PRO A 51 8.93 3.01 2.86
N SER A 52 9.77 1.96 2.75
CA SER A 52 9.61 0.74 3.53
C SER A 52 10.12 0.89 4.97
N ALA A 53 10.94 1.91 5.22
CA ALA A 53 11.46 2.26 6.53
C ALA A 53 10.53 3.21 7.30
N MET A 54 9.22 3.25 6.99
CA MET A 54 8.27 4.09 7.72
C MET A 54 8.15 3.61 9.18
N TYR A 55 8.78 4.34 10.10
CA TYR A 55 8.70 4.03 11.52
C TYR A 55 7.35 4.48 12.07
N TYR A 56 6.50 3.53 12.45
CA TYR A 56 5.20 3.82 13.05
C TYR A 56 5.26 4.60 14.37
N THR A 57 6.44 4.73 14.98
CA THR A 57 6.71 5.63 16.12
C THR A 57 6.66 7.11 15.72
N GLU A 58 6.87 7.43 14.44
CA GLU A 58 6.81 8.80 13.93
C GLU A 58 5.37 9.24 13.60
N LEU A 59 4.42 8.31 13.64
CA LEU A 59 3.00 8.58 13.35
C LEU A 59 2.40 9.57 14.36
N GLU A 60 2.82 9.51 15.63
CA GLU A 60 2.40 10.45 16.69
C GLU A 60 2.86 11.89 16.41
N VAL A 61 3.97 12.06 15.70
CA VAL A 61 4.60 13.37 15.42
C VAL A 61 4.18 13.89 14.05
N MET A 62 3.76 13.01 13.14
CA MET A 62 3.35 13.35 11.76
C MET A 62 2.30 14.46 11.72
N GLU A 63 1.31 14.43 12.61
CA GLU A 63 0.25 15.45 12.64
C GLU A 63 0.80 16.83 13.01
N GLN A 64 1.78 16.90 13.93
CA GLN A 64 2.42 18.15 14.31
C GLN A 64 3.28 18.71 13.17
N ILE A 65 3.98 17.84 12.43
CA ILE A 65 4.78 18.22 11.26
C ILE A 65 3.87 18.82 10.17
N LEU A 66 2.75 18.14 9.87
CA LEU A 66 1.76 18.61 8.90
C LEU A 66 1.13 19.96 9.28
N GLN A 67 0.84 20.16 10.57
CA GLN A 67 0.30 21.44 11.06
C GLN A 67 1.31 22.59 10.89
N ARG A 68 2.59 22.36 11.19
CA ARG A 68 3.65 23.35 10.98
C ARG A 68 3.80 23.72 9.50
N GLN A 69 3.85 22.72 8.62
CA GLN A 69 3.97 22.97 7.17
C GLN A 69 2.79 23.78 6.61
N ARG A 70 1.56 23.51 7.06
CA ARG A 70 0.40 24.32 6.65
C ARG A 70 0.51 25.76 7.14
N ALA A 71 0.97 25.98 8.38
CA ALA A 71 1.16 27.31 8.92
C ALA A 71 2.22 28.10 8.13
N GLU A 72 3.33 27.47 7.79
CA GLU A 72 4.39 28.05 6.96
C GLU A 72 3.88 28.43 5.56
N GLN A 73 3.12 27.53 4.90
CA GLN A 73 2.52 27.82 3.60
C GLN A 73 1.50 28.97 3.61
N LEU A 74 0.73 29.12 4.69
CA LEU A 74 -0.21 30.22 4.85
C LEU A 74 0.51 31.56 5.03
N LEU A 75 1.63 31.56 5.78
CA LEU A 75 2.47 32.74 5.95
C LEU A 75 3.13 33.15 4.64
N ASP A 76 3.66 32.19 3.87
CA ASP A 76 4.29 32.43 2.57
C ASP A 76 3.30 33.08 1.58
N LYS A 77 2.10 32.49 1.46
CA LYS A 77 1.00 33.05 0.63
C LYS A 77 0.57 34.45 1.06
N ALA A 78 0.45 34.70 2.37
CA ALA A 78 0.09 36.01 2.88
C ALA A 78 1.18 37.07 2.60
N SER A 79 2.46 36.65 2.59
CA SER A 79 3.58 37.53 2.25
C SER A 79 3.65 37.85 0.75
N ASP A 80 3.27 36.90 -0.11
CA ASP A 80 3.16 37.11 -1.56
C ASP A 80 2.00 38.03 -1.93
N GLU A 81 0.87 37.97 -1.20
CA GLU A 81 -0.29 38.83 -1.44
C GLU A 81 -0.04 40.31 -1.04
N GLN A 82 0.96 40.55 -0.19
CA GLN A 82 1.36 41.89 0.26
C GLN A 82 2.42 42.57 -0.62
N ARG A 83 2.92 41.89 -1.66
CA ARG A 83 4.00 42.37 -2.54
C ARG A 83 3.49 42.80 -3.91
#